data_AF-A0A497NQV7-F1
#
_entry.id   AF-A0A497NQV7-F1
#
_cell.length_a   1.000
_cell.length_b   1.000
_cell.length_c   1.000
_cell.angle_alpha   90.00
_cell.angle_beta   90.00
_cell.angle_gamma   90.00
#
_symmetry.space_group_name_H-M   'P 1'
#
loop_
_entity.id
_entity.type
_entity.pdbx_description
1 polymer ?
#
loop_
_entity_poly.entity_id
_entity_poly.type
_entity_poly.pdbx_seq_one_letter_code
_entity_poly.pdbx_strand_id
1 'polypeptide(L)'
;MEIPFDFGLAVKILRFFLIINLAVLPLLLLLNLNLSFSYVLIILFEGFCSLILGGIQVFNSLFSTIEREDHRYIGHGFFRYQLKSTELTPSRKIRMRKRGITMMIMGLIFILSPILLIYLYTIIITHTI
;
A
#
# COMPACT_ATOMS: atom_id res chain seq x y z
N MET A 1 4.09 -22.69 3.29
CA MET A 1 3.47 -21.39 3.61
C MET A 1 3.23 -20.65 2.30
N GLU A 2 1.97 -20.47 1.90
CA GLU A 2 1.66 -19.60 0.76
C GLU A 2 1.82 -18.14 1.18
N ILE A 3 2.62 -17.37 0.45
CA ILE A 3 2.72 -15.92 0.67
C ILE A 3 1.32 -15.34 0.43
N PRO A 4 0.73 -14.58 1.37
CA PRO A 4 -0.58 -13.97 1.21
C PRO A 4 -0.51 -12.77 0.26
N PHE A 5 -0.21 -13.05 -1.01
CA PHE A 5 -0.08 -12.07 -2.09
C PHE A 5 -1.16 -12.31 -3.15
N ASP A 6 -1.87 -11.26 -3.53
CA ASP A 6 -2.89 -11.28 -4.59
C ASP A 6 -2.33 -10.59 -5.84
N PHE A 7 -1.85 -11.39 -6.81
CA PHE A 7 -1.32 -10.88 -8.07
C PHE A 7 -2.34 -10.05 -8.85
N GLY A 8 -3.62 -10.43 -8.81
CA GLY A 8 -4.67 -9.69 -9.50
C GLY A 8 -4.86 -8.29 -8.90
N LEU A 9 -4.74 -8.17 -7.58
CA LEU A 9 -4.73 -6.88 -6.90
C LEU A 9 -3.47 -6.07 -7.23
N ALA A 10 -2.29 -6.69 -7.23
CA ALA A 10 -1.04 -6.02 -7.55
C ALA A 10 -1.07 -5.37 -8.94
N VAL A 11 -1.57 -6.10 -9.96
CA VAL A 11 -1.74 -5.55 -11.32
C VAL A 11 -2.72 -4.39 -11.35
N LYS A 12 -3.81 -4.45 -10.57
CA LYS A 12 -4.77 -3.34 -10.47
C LYS A 12 -4.13 -2.09 -9.85
N ILE A 13 -3.35 -2.25 -8.78
CA ILE A 13 -2.62 -1.15 -8.14
C ILE A 13 -1.64 -0.51 -9.14
N LEU A 14 -0.86 -1.34 -9.85
CA LEU A 14 0.09 -0.85 -10.84
C LEU A 14 -0.60 -0.08 -11.98
N ARG A 15 -1.72 -0.60 -12.51
CA ARG A 15 -2.49 0.10 -13.55
C ARG A 15 -3.07 1.42 -13.04
N PHE A 16 -3.55 1.44 -11.80
CA PHE A 16 -4.11 2.64 -11.19
C PHE A 16 -3.05 3.75 -11.07
N PHE A 17 -1.87 3.43 -10.54
CA PHE A 17 -0.75 4.37 -10.47
C PHE A 17 -0.23 4.77 -11.85
N LEU A 18 -0.20 3.86 -12.83
CA LEU A 18 0.14 4.21 -14.21
C LEU A 18 -0.81 5.29 -14.78
N ILE A 19 -2.11 5.15 -14.55
CA ILE A 19 -3.11 6.13 -15.00
C ILE A 19 -2.90 7.48 -14.30
N ILE A 20 -2.62 7.50 -12.99
CA ILE A 20 -2.33 8.72 -12.25
C ILE A 20 -1.09 9.41 -12.82
N ASN A 21 0.00 8.66 -13.01
CA ASN A 21 1.24 9.19 -13.56
C ASN A 21 1.06 9.77 -14.97
N LEU A 22 0.30 9.09 -15.84
CA LEU A 22 -0.06 9.59 -17.17
C LEU A 22 -0.89 10.88 -17.11
N ALA A 23 -1.80 10.99 -16.14
CA ALA A 23 -2.64 12.19 -15.97
C ALA A 23 -1.85 13.38 -15.41
N VAL A 24 -0.82 13.13 -14.59
CA VAL A 24 0.02 14.17 -13.98
C VAL A 24 1.10 14.67 -14.95
N LEU A 25 1.54 13.85 -15.91
CA LEU A 25 2.62 14.18 -16.85
C LEU A 25 2.43 15.51 -17.60
N PRO A 26 1.26 15.82 -18.21
CA PRO A 26 1.07 17.10 -18.90
C PRO A 26 1.23 18.31 -17.98
N LEU A 27 0.83 18.17 -16.71
CA LEU A 27 0.93 19.23 -15.71
C LEU A 27 2.39 19.47 -15.30
N LEU A 28 3.18 18.40 -15.16
CA LEU A 28 4.62 18.50 -14.88
C LEU A 28 5.37 19.19 -16.03
N LEU A 29 5.01 18.85 -17.27
CA LEU A 29 5.58 19.47 -18.48
C LEU A 29 5.21 20.96 -18.58
N LEU A 30 3.95 21.30 -18.33
CA LEU A 30 3.46 22.68 -18.40
C LEU A 30 4.12 23.58 -17.34
N LEU A 31 4.38 23.04 -16.15
CA LEU A 31 5.06 23.75 -15.07
C LEU A 31 6.59 23.75 -15.20
N ASN A 32 7.14 23.13 -16.25
CA ASN A 32 8.57 22.99 -16.49
C ASN A 32 9.35 22.46 -15.26
N LEU A 33 8.75 21.51 -14.55
CA LEU A 33 9.36 20.90 -13.37
C LEU A 33 10.41 19.88 -13.79
N ASN A 34 11.39 19.64 -12.90
CA ASN A 34 12.37 18.58 -13.10
C ASN A 34 11.65 17.22 -13.06
N LEU A 35 11.40 16.65 -14.24
CA LEU A 35 10.63 15.42 -14.42
C LEU A 35 11.19 14.26 -13.60
N SER A 36 12.52 14.10 -13.57
CA SER A 36 13.18 13.02 -12.82
C SER A 36 12.91 13.14 -11.32
N PHE A 37 13.08 14.34 -10.76
CA PHE A 37 12.83 14.59 -9.34
C PHE A 37 11.33 14.46 -8.98
N SER A 38 10.46 15.03 -9.80
CA SER A 38 9.01 14.94 -9.61
C SER A 38 8.51 13.50 -9.67
N TYR A 39 9.03 12.68 -10.59
CA TYR A 39 8.64 11.28 -10.71
C TYR A 39 9.06 10.45 -9.50
N VAL A 40 10.27 10.70 -8.97
CA VAL A 40 10.72 10.08 -7.71
C VAL A 40 9.77 10.44 -6.56
N LEU A 41 9.40 11.71 -6.42
CA LEU A 41 8.47 12.14 -5.37
C LEU A 41 7.08 11.50 -5.51
N ILE A 42 6.56 11.40 -6.73
CA ILE A 42 5.25 10.79 -6.98
C ILE A 42 5.28 9.30 -6.62
N ILE A 43 6.29 8.55 -7.06
CA ILE A 43 6.41 7.12 -6.74
C ILE A 43 6.53 6.91 -5.22
N LEU A 44 7.33 7.72 -4.53
CA LEU A 44 7.45 7.67 -3.07
C LEU A 44 6.11 7.92 -2.38
N PHE A 45 5.34 8.89 -2.87
CA PHE A 45 4.01 9.21 -2.34
C PHE A 45 3.00 8.08 -2.61
N GLU A 46 2.95 7.55 -3.83
CA GLU A 46 2.11 6.39 -4.19
C GLU A 46 2.43 5.17 -3.32
N GLY A 47 3.73 4.92 -3.10
CA GLY A 47 4.22 3.87 -2.22
C GLY A 47 3.77 4.06 -0.77
N PHE A 48 3.89 5.29 -0.25
CA PHE A 48 3.46 5.65 1.09
C PHE A 48 1.94 5.49 1.27
N CYS A 49 1.14 5.97 0.32
CA CYS A 49 -0.31 5.78 0.33
C CYS A 49 -0.70 4.29 0.33
N SER A 50 -0.04 3.47 -0.51
CA SER A 50 -0.28 2.03 -0.55
C SER A 50 0.06 1.34 0.77
N LEU A 51 1.14 1.77 1.43
CA LEU A 51 1.54 1.29 2.75
C LEU A 51 0.52 1.63 3.84
N ILE A 52 0.06 2.89 3.91
CA ILE A 52 -0.95 3.31 4.89
C ILE A 52 -2.26 2.57 4.67
N LEU A 53 -2.78 2.55 3.44
CA LEU A 53 -4.04 1.89 3.12
C LEU A 53 -3.98 0.39 3.38
N GLY A 54 -2.86 -0.24 3.05
CA GLY A 54 -2.59 -1.63 3.35
C GLY A 54 -2.53 -1.89 4.86
N GLY A 55 -1.81 -1.05 5.60
CA GLY A 55 -1.69 -1.11 7.06
C GLY A 55 -3.03 -0.97 7.77
N ILE A 56 -3.86 -0.01 7.35
CA ILE A 56 -5.22 0.17 7.86
C ILE A 56 -6.06 -1.09 7.58
N GLN A 57 -5.96 -1.70 6.40
CA GLN A 57 -6.69 -2.94 6.10
C GLN A 57 -6.24 -4.13 6.96
N VAL A 58 -4.93 -4.26 7.20
CA VAL A 58 -4.40 -5.30 8.09
C VAL A 58 -4.86 -5.06 9.53
N PHE A 59 -4.76 -3.82 10.02
CA PHE A 59 -5.22 -3.42 11.34
C PHE A 59 -6.72 -3.69 11.53
N ASN A 60 -7.55 -3.29 10.56
CA ASN A 60 -8.98 -3.57 10.58
C ASN A 60 -9.29 -5.07 10.55
N SER A 61 -8.49 -5.88 9.84
CA SER A 61 -8.66 -7.34 9.86
C SER A 61 -8.35 -7.97 11.23
N LEU A 62 -7.35 -7.42 11.92
CA LEU A 62 -6.86 -7.88 13.23
C LEU A 62 -7.78 -7.49 14.37
N PHE A 63 -8.24 -6.23 14.38
CA PHE A 63 -8.99 -5.64 15.49
C PHE A 63 -10.51 -5.59 15.27
N SER A 64 -11.02 -6.03 14.11
CA SER A 64 -12.46 -6.26 13.95
C SER A 64 -12.92 -7.40 14.86
N THR A 65 -14.09 -7.26 15.48
CA THR A 65 -14.72 -8.32 16.29
C THR A 65 -15.12 -9.52 15.41
N ILE A 66 -14.88 -10.73 15.91
CA ILE A 66 -15.31 -11.99 15.29
C ILE A 66 -16.60 -12.41 16.02
N GLU A 67 -17.70 -12.60 15.29
CA GLU A 67 -18.84 -13.32 15.82
C GLU A 67 -18.55 -14.82 15.71
N ARG A 68 -18.59 -15.52 16.85
CA ARG A 68 -18.54 -16.99 16.93
C ARG A 68 -19.98 -17.48 16.91
N GLU A 69 -20.23 -18.66 16.33
CA GLU A 69 -21.56 -19.28 16.07
C GLU A 69 -22.53 -19.40 17.28
N ASP A 70 -22.17 -18.90 18.46
CA ASP A 70 -22.96 -18.91 19.70
C ASP A 70 -23.39 -17.50 20.19
N HIS A 71 -23.38 -16.46 19.35
CA HIS A 71 -23.67 -15.07 19.74
C HIS A 71 -22.79 -14.52 20.89
N ARG A 72 -21.68 -15.19 21.22
CA ARG A 72 -20.71 -14.73 22.21
C ARG A 72 -19.63 -13.90 21.52
N TYR A 73 -19.70 -12.59 21.71
CA TYR A 73 -18.67 -11.64 21.30
C TYR A 73 -17.41 -11.82 22.16
N ILE A 74 -16.33 -12.36 21.60
CA ILE A 74 -15.01 -12.42 22.25
C ILE A 74 -14.04 -11.57 21.43
N GLY A 75 -13.66 -10.41 21.98
CA GLY A 75 -12.66 -9.52 21.40
C GLY A 75 -12.32 -8.35 22.31
N HIS A 76 -11.08 -8.28 22.80
CA HIS A 76 -10.51 -7.11 23.48
C HIS A 76 -10.04 -6.06 22.45
N GLY A 77 -10.99 -5.44 21.74
CA GLY A 77 -10.71 -4.36 20.78
C GLY A 77 -10.85 -2.98 21.43
N PHE A 78 -9.79 -2.17 21.40
CA PHE A 78 -9.68 -0.85 22.05
C PHE A 78 -10.61 0.23 21.50
N PHE A 79 -11.22 0.04 20.32
CA PHE A 79 -12.18 0.98 19.72
C PHE A 79 -13.60 0.44 19.81
N ARG A 80 -14.22 0.65 20.98
CA ARG A 80 -15.64 0.36 21.25
C ARG A 80 -16.61 1.42 20.70
N TYR A 81 -16.11 2.41 19.95
CA TYR A 81 -16.93 3.50 19.43
C TYR A 81 -17.40 3.23 17.99
N GLN A 82 -18.63 2.75 17.88
CA GLN A 82 -19.64 3.14 16.87
C GLN A 82 -19.31 3.10 15.36
N LEU A 83 -18.26 2.43 14.90
CA LEU A 83 -18.17 2.06 13.49
C LEU A 83 -18.97 0.77 13.28
N LYS A 84 -20.25 0.95 12.91
CA LYS A 84 -21.17 -0.04 12.31
C LYS A 84 -20.47 -1.38 12.09
N SER A 85 -20.65 -2.31 13.02
CA SER A 85 -20.03 -3.63 13.00
C SER A 85 -20.57 -4.40 11.80
N THR A 86 -20.05 -4.11 10.61
CA THR A 86 -20.18 -5.03 9.48
C THR A 86 -19.48 -6.30 9.91
N GLU A 87 -20.28 -7.27 10.34
CA GLU A 87 -19.92 -8.64 10.66
C GLU A 87 -18.94 -9.15 9.59
N LEU A 88 -17.66 -9.19 9.94
CA LEU A 88 -16.61 -9.65 9.06
C LEU A 88 -16.44 -11.15 9.28
N THR A 89 -17.07 -11.94 8.41
CA THR A 89 -16.89 -13.40 8.39
C THR A 89 -15.40 -13.77 8.35
N PRO A 90 -14.97 -14.92 8.90
CA PRO A 90 -13.56 -15.33 8.94
C PRO A 90 -12.88 -15.31 7.56
N SER A 91 -13.61 -15.71 6.52
CA SER A 91 -13.16 -15.67 5.12
C SER A 91 -12.91 -14.25 4.61
N ARG A 92 -13.71 -13.28 5.05
CA ARG A 92 -13.57 -11.86 4.70
C ARG A 92 -12.38 -11.22 5.41
N LYS A 93 -12.09 -11.61 6.66
CA LYS A 93 -10.87 -11.21 7.38
C LYS A 93 -9.60 -11.69 6.68
N ILE A 94 -9.55 -12.96 6.29
CA ILE A 94 -8.41 -13.53 5.55
C ILE A 94 -8.19 -12.76 4.24
N ARG A 95 -9.28 -12.47 3.52
CA ARG A 95 -9.22 -11.68 2.27
C ARG A 95 -8.73 -10.25 2.50
N MET A 96 -9.24 -9.56 3.52
CA MET A 96 -8.79 -8.21 3.88
C MET A 96 -7.31 -8.20 4.26
N ARG A 97 -6.86 -9.19 5.03
CA ARG A 97 -5.46 -9.35 5.40
C ARG A 97 -4.57 -9.58 4.19
N LYS A 98 -4.97 -10.47 3.27
CA LYS A 98 -4.26 -10.73 2.00
C LYS A 98 -4.14 -9.46 1.15
N ARG A 99 -5.22 -8.70 1.02
CA ARG A 99 -5.24 -7.42 0.28
C ARG A 99 -4.35 -6.37 0.94
N GLY A 100 -4.46 -6.22 2.26
CA GLY A 100 -3.65 -5.29 3.02
C GLY A 100 -2.15 -5.60 2.93
N ILE A 101 -1.76 -6.87 3.10
CA ILE A 101 -0.37 -7.31 2.93
C ILE A 101 0.13 -7.06 1.50
N THR A 102 -0.69 -7.36 0.48
CA THR A 102 -0.34 -7.10 -0.93
C THR A 102 -0.08 -5.61 -1.16
N MET A 103 -0.95 -4.73 -0.66
CA MET A 103 -0.78 -3.27 -0.75
C MET A 103 0.48 -2.79 -0.02
N MET A 104 0.78 -3.34 1.16
CA MET A 104 1.99 -3.00 1.90
C MET A 104 3.26 -3.43 1.16
N ILE A 105 3.28 -4.65 0.59
CA ILE A 105 4.41 -5.14 -0.21
C ILE A 105 4.63 -4.25 -1.43
N MET A 106 3.57 -3.94 -2.18
CA MET A 106 3.66 -3.02 -3.32
C MET A 106 4.16 -1.63 -2.89
N GLY A 107 3.67 -1.11 -1.77
CA GLY A 107 4.12 0.16 -1.22
C GLY A 107 5.61 0.17 -0.85
N LEU A 108 6.09 -0.91 -0.22
CA LEU A 108 7.51 -1.08 0.08
C LEU A 108 8.36 -1.14 -1.18
N ILE A 109 7.91 -1.85 -2.23
CA ILE A 109 8.62 -1.91 -3.52
C ILE A 109 8.73 -0.52 -4.13
N PHE A 110 7.64 0.26 -4.15
CA PHE A 110 7.65 1.62 -4.68
C PHE A 110 8.50 2.59 -3.85
N ILE A 111 8.63 2.41 -2.54
CA ILE A 111 9.53 3.25 -1.73
C ILE A 111 10.99 2.85 -1.91
N LEU A 112 11.28 1.56 -1.84
CA LEU A 112 12.66 1.05 -1.84
C LEU A 112 13.33 1.18 -3.21
N SER A 113 12.58 1.02 -4.30
CA SER A 113 13.13 1.10 -5.66
C SER A 113 13.81 2.44 -6.01
N PRO A 114 13.18 3.62 -5.82
CA PRO A 114 13.84 4.90 -6.08
C PRO A 114 14.96 5.18 -5.07
N ILE A 115 14.83 4.77 -3.81
CA ILE A 115 15.90 4.93 -2.81
C ILE A 115 17.14 4.15 -3.21
N LEU A 116 16.96 2.89 -3.62
CA LEU A 116 18.05 2.04 -4.08
C LEU A 116 18.70 2.62 -5.35
N LEU A 117 17.90 3.13 -6.29
CA LEU A 117 18.40 3.77 -7.50
C LEU A 117 19.26 5.01 -7.18
N ILE A 118 18.79 5.89 -6.29
CA ILE A 118 19.54 7.07 -5.84
C ILE A 118 20.84 6.66 -5.15
N TYR A 119 20.77 5.66 -4.27
CA TYR A 119 21.94 5.17 -3.55
C TYR A 119 23.01 4.61 -4.51
N LEU A 120 22.60 3.79 -5.48
CA LEU A 120 23.50 3.24 -6.51
C LEU A 120 24.10 4.36 -7.37
N TYR A 121 23.30 5.34 -7.78
CA TYR A 121 23.77 6.48 -8.57
C TYR A 121 24.84 7.30 -7.82
N THR A 122 24.61 7.56 -6.53
CA THR A 122 25.58 8.26 -5.67
C THR A 122 26.88 7.48 -5.56
N ILE A 123 26.81 6.16 -5.29
CA ILE A 123 27.99 5.29 -5.21
C ILE A 123 28.82 5.38 -6.50
N ILE A 124 28.17 5.22 -7.66
CA ILE A 124 28.84 5.24 -8.96
C ILE A 124 29.58 6.57 -9.12
N ILE A 125 28.91 7.70 -8.90
CA ILE A 125 29.52 9.03 -9.02
C ILE A 125 30.72 9.17 -8.08
N THR A 126 30.58 8.80 -6.81
CA THR A 126 31.65 8.94 -5.81
C THR A 126 32.86 8.04 -6.04
N HIS A 127 32.72 6.96 -6.81
CA HIS A 127 33.81 6.01 -7.08
C HIS A 127 34.34 6.07 -8.52
N THR A 128 33.74 6.88 -9.41
CA THR A 128 34.19 7.06 -10.81
C THR A 128 34.78 8.45 -11.10
N ILE A 129 34.53 9.43 -10.24
CA ILE A 129 35.14 10.77 -10.26
C ILE A 129 36.23 10.83 -9.19
#